data_AF-A0A5C4XJL4-F1
#
_entry.id   AF-A0A5C4XJL4-F1
#
_cell.length_a   1.000
_cell.length_b   1.000
_cell.length_c   1.000
_cell.angle_alpha   90.00
_cell.angle_beta   90.00
_cell.angle_gamma   90.00
#
_symmetry.space_group_name_H-M   'P 1'
#
loop_
_entity.id
_entity.type
_entity.pdbx_description
1 polymer ?
#
loop_
_entity_poly.entity_id
_entity_poly.type
_entity_poly.pdbx_seq_one_letter_code
_entity_poly.pdbx_strand_id
1 'polypeptide(L)'
;MTDELYCDGISEITVTGPIVRLDMTSLSPSKRDSNGNPEPVLRQRVIMPIEAFANSVDLMQKALTGLVEAGALRRNSPVTPAGDGALLEPPSANTSPNFN
;
A
#
# COMPACT_ATOMS: atom_id res chain seq x y z
N MET A 1 -0.64 18.91 -26.01
CA MET A 1 -1.26 18.93 -24.67
C MET A 1 -1.48 17.48 -24.30
N THR A 2 -0.86 17.01 -23.23
CA THR A 2 -1.00 15.61 -22.79
C THR A 2 -2.11 15.59 -21.76
N ASP A 3 -3.09 14.70 -21.93
CA ASP A 3 -4.14 14.51 -20.93
C ASP A 3 -3.54 13.77 -19.74
N GLU A 4 -3.40 14.49 -18.62
CA GLU A 4 -2.95 13.92 -17.34
C GLU A 4 -4.18 13.53 -16.51
N LEU A 5 -4.16 12.33 -15.94
CA LEU A 5 -5.21 11.85 -15.04
C LEU A 5 -4.68 11.73 -13.62
N TYR A 6 -5.36 12.39 -12.68
CA TYR A 6 -5.16 12.14 -11.27
C TYR A 6 -5.90 10.86 -10.83
N CYS A 7 -5.20 9.99 -10.10
CA CYS A 7 -5.77 8.82 -9.44
C CYS A 7 -5.11 8.60 -8.07
N ASP A 8 -5.85 8.03 -7.12
CA ASP A 8 -5.32 7.74 -5.77
C ASP A 8 -4.46 6.47 -5.81
N GLY A 9 -4.78 5.54 -6.72
CA GLY A 9 -4.00 4.33 -6.93
C GLY A 9 -4.63 3.34 -7.90
N ILE A 10 -4.08 2.14 -7.89
CA ILE A 10 -4.54 0.99 -8.67
C ILE A 10 -5.40 0.12 -7.76
N SER A 11 -6.67 -0.08 -8.11
CA SER A 11 -7.60 -0.92 -7.36
C SER A 11 -7.51 -2.39 -7.76
N GLU A 12 -7.27 -2.67 -9.04
CA GLU A 12 -7.20 -4.05 -9.55
C GLU A 12 -6.16 -4.18 -10.68
N ILE A 13 -5.46 -5.30 -10.70
CA ILE A 13 -4.65 -5.75 -11.84
C ILE A 13 -5.18 -7.11 -12.28
N THR A 14 -5.79 -7.17 -13.47
CA THR A 14 -6.32 -8.40 -14.05
C THR A 14 -5.42 -8.86 -15.20
N VAL A 15 -4.99 -10.12 -15.17
CA VAL A 15 -4.22 -10.73 -16.27
C VAL A 15 -5.10 -11.74 -16.99
N THR A 16 -5.20 -11.63 -18.30
CA THR A 16 -5.98 -12.57 -19.14
C THR A 16 -5.20 -12.87 -20.42
N GLY A 17 -4.66 -14.09 -20.50
CA GLY A 17 -3.77 -14.48 -21.59
C GLY A 17 -2.58 -13.51 -21.70
N PRO A 18 -2.33 -12.92 -22.88
CA PRO A 18 -1.21 -11.99 -23.07
C PRO A 18 -1.51 -10.54 -22.65
N ILE A 19 -2.69 -10.25 -22.09
CA ILE A 19 -3.15 -8.90 -21.78
C ILE A 19 -3.22 -8.68 -20.26
N VAL A 20 -2.79 -7.49 -19.83
CA VAL A 20 -2.92 -6.99 -18.47
C VAL A 20 -3.82 -5.76 -18.47
N ARG A 21 -4.77 -5.70 -17.53
CA ARG A 21 -5.66 -4.57 -17.27
C ARG A 21 -5.35 -4.00 -15.90
N LEU A 22 -5.17 -2.69 -15.81
CA LEU A 22 -4.96 -1.98 -14.56
C LEU A 22 -6.12 -1.00 -14.38
N ASP A 23 -6.81 -1.13 -13.27
CA ASP A 23 -7.94 -0.27 -12.92
C ASP A 23 -7.47 0.80 -11.94
N MET A 24 -7.48 2.04 -12.40
CA MET A 24 -7.13 3.21 -11.59
C MET A 24 -8.39 3.76 -10.93
N THR A 25 -8.32 4.03 -9.62
CA THR A 25 -9.46 4.44 -8.82
C THR A 25 -9.11 5.68 -8.00
N SER A 26 -10.12 6.52 -7.73
CA SER A 26 -10.06 7.57 -6.72
C SER A 26 -11.34 7.63 -5.91
N LEU A 27 -11.23 8.14 -4.69
CA LEU A 27 -12.36 8.44 -3.83
C LEU A 27 -13.27 9.49 -4.47
N SER A 28 -14.58 9.22 -4.45
CA SER A 28 -15.58 10.13 -4.98
C SER A 28 -15.72 11.37 -4.10
N PRO A 29 -15.67 12.58 -4.67
CA PRO A 29 -15.95 13.80 -3.89
C PRO A 29 -17.43 13.94 -3.52
N SER A 30 -18.32 13.25 -4.24
CA SER A 30 -19.78 13.44 -4.16
C SER A 30 -20.54 12.20 -3.69
N LYS A 31 -19.99 10.99 -3.85
CA LYS A 31 -20.64 9.74 -3.45
C LYS A 31 -20.06 9.23 -2.15
N ARG A 32 -20.94 8.77 -1.25
CA ARG A 32 -20.58 8.19 0.04
C ARG A 32 -21.25 6.84 0.22
N ASP A 33 -20.58 5.94 0.92
CA ASP A 33 -21.14 4.65 1.34
C ASP A 33 -22.13 4.82 2.51
N SER A 34 -22.72 3.71 2.96
CA SER A 34 -23.66 3.68 4.10
C SER A 34 -23.05 4.16 5.43
N ASN A 35 -21.72 4.16 5.53
CA ASN A 35 -20.97 4.59 6.70
C ASN A 35 -20.47 6.04 6.58
N GLY A 36 -20.82 6.74 5.50
CA GLY A 36 -20.44 8.13 5.24
C GLY A 36 -19.03 8.31 4.64
N ASN A 37 -18.31 7.24 4.33
CA ASN A 37 -16.99 7.32 3.71
C ASN A 37 -17.11 7.57 2.20
N PRO A 38 -16.18 8.35 1.60
CA PRO A 38 -16.11 8.50 0.15
C PRO A 38 -16.05 7.14 -0.57
N GLU A 39 -16.93 6.94 -1.55
CA GLU A 39 -16.95 5.70 -2.32
C GLU A 39 -15.77 5.66 -3.32
N PRO A 40 -15.01 4.56 -3.41
CA PRO A 40 -14.00 4.38 -4.46
C PRO A 40 -14.67 4.30 -5.84
N VAL A 41 -14.20 5.10 -6.81
CA VAL A 41 -14.76 5.09 -8.16
C VAL A 41 -13.66 5.00 -9.21
N LEU A 42 -13.87 4.12 -10.19
CA LEU A 42 -12.98 3.92 -11.33
C LEU A 42 -12.78 5.24 -12.09
N ARG A 43 -11.51 5.59 -12.33
CA ARG A 43 -11.09 6.75 -13.10
C ARG A 43 -10.72 6.37 -14.52
N GLN A 44 -9.91 5.33 -14.68
CA GLN A 44 -9.45 4.85 -15.98
C GLN A 44 -8.99 3.41 -15.90
N ARG A 45 -9.11 2.70 -17.02
CA ARG A 45 -8.52 1.39 -17.22
C ARG A 45 -7.39 1.49 -18.23
N VAL A 46 -6.20 1.07 -17.83
CA VAL A 46 -5.07 0.90 -18.74
C VAL A 46 -5.02 -0.56 -19.18
N ILE A 47 -4.90 -0.80 -20.48
CA ILE A 47 -4.79 -2.15 -21.05
C ILE A 47 -3.48 -2.22 -21.80
N MET A 48 -2.64 -3.19 -21.46
CA MET A 48 -1.32 -3.35 -22.07
C MET A 48 -0.94 -4.82 -22.24
N PRO A 49 0.00 -5.16 -23.15
CA PRO A 49 0.58 -6.50 -23.21
C PRO A 49 1.38 -6.85 -21.95
N ILE A 50 1.47 -8.16 -21.66
CA ILE A 50 2.21 -8.66 -20.48
C ILE A 50 3.69 -8.27 -20.48
N GLU A 51 4.32 -8.17 -21.64
CA GLU A 51 5.72 -7.73 -21.79
C GLU A 51 5.90 -6.27 -21.38
N ALA A 52 4.97 -5.39 -21.81
CA ALA A 52 4.99 -3.97 -21.44
C ALA A 52 4.76 -3.80 -19.93
N PHE A 53 3.89 -4.62 -19.34
CA PHE A 53 3.68 -4.65 -17.90
C PHE A 53 4.95 -5.06 -17.15
N ALA A 54 5.63 -6.14 -17.57
CA ALA A 54 6.87 -6.59 -16.94
C ALA A 54 7.97 -5.51 -16.96
N ASN A 55 8.15 -4.84 -18.10
CA ASN A 55 9.08 -3.72 -18.23
C ASN A 55 8.70 -2.55 -17.28
N SER A 56 7.41 -2.25 -17.16
CA SER A 56 6.92 -1.20 -16.27
C SER A 56 7.21 -1.53 -14.80
N VAL A 57 7.03 -2.80 -14.40
CA VAL A 57 7.33 -3.26 -13.04
C VAL A 57 8.80 -3.12 -12.70
N ASP A 58 9.70 -3.50 -13.60
CA ASP A 58 11.16 -3.33 -13.39
C ASP A 58 11.52 -1.85 -13.18
N LEU A 59 10.99 -0.96 -14.02
CA LEU A 59 11.19 0.49 -13.85
C LEU A 59 10.66 0.99 -12.50
N MET A 60 9.45 0.57 -12.11
CA MET A 60 8.85 0.96 -10.83
C MET A 60 9.67 0.47 -9.63
N GLN A 61 10.23 -0.74 -9.68
CA GLN A 61 11.09 -1.29 -8.62
C GLN A 61 12.42 -0.52 -8.48
N LYS A 62 13.03 -0.14 -9.62
CA LYS A 62 14.23 0.71 -9.64
C LYS A 62 13.94 2.09 -9.05
N ALA A 63 12.83 2.71 -9.46
CA ALA A 63 12.40 4.00 -8.92
C ALA A 63 12.15 3.93 -7.40
N LEU A 64 11.45 2.89 -6.93
CA LEU A 64 11.22 2.65 -5.51
C LEU A 64 12.54 2.49 -4.75
N THR A 65 13.50 1.75 -5.29
CA THR A 65 14.82 1.57 -4.68
C THR A 65 15.55 2.90 -4.54
N GLY A 66 15.58 3.72 -5.60
CA GLY A 66 16.17 5.06 -5.54
C GLY A 66 15.50 5.98 -4.50
N LEU A 67 14.17 5.91 -4.36
CA LEU A 67 13.45 6.67 -3.34
C LEU A 67 13.80 6.24 -1.90
N VAL A 68 14.09 4.95 -1.70
CA VAL A 68 14.53 4.42 -0.40
C VAL A 68 15.96 4.86 -0.09
N GLU A 69 16.87 4.78 -1.06
CA GLU A 69 18.26 5.22 -0.91
C GLU A 69 18.37 6.73 -0.63
N ALA A 70 17.51 7.52 -1.25
CA ALA A 70 17.41 8.96 -0.99
C ALA A 70 16.78 9.29 0.38
N GLY A 71 16.30 8.29 1.14
CA GLY A 71 15.65 8.46 2.43
C GLY A 71 14.23 9.02 2.35
N ALA A 72 13.65 9.16 1.15
CA ALA A 72 12.29 9.66 0.94
C ALA A 72 11.22 8.62 1.31
N LEU A 73 11.54 7.33 1.21
CA LEU A 73 10.67 6.23 1.63
C LEU A 73 11.38 5.29 2.61
N ARG A 74 10.67 4.87 3.64
CA ARG A 74 11.11 3.77 4.52
C ARG A 74 10.43 2.49 4.09
N ARG A 75 11.20 1.43 3.87
CA ARG A 75 10.61 0.09 3.73
C ARG A 75 10.11 -0.33 5.11
N ASN A 76 8.81 -0.59 5.23
CA ASN A 76 8.31 -1.29 6.41
C ASN A 76 8.93 -2.69 6.38
N SER A 77 9.82 -2.99 7.32
CA SER A 77 10.30 -4.34 7.53
C SER A 77 9.11 -5.27 7.78
N PRO A 78 9.10 -6.51 7.28
CA PRO A 78 8.08 -7.47 7.68
C PRO A 78 8.07 -7.54 9.20
N VAL A 79 6.89 -7.30 9.80
CA VAL A 79 6.65 -7.62 11.20
C VAL A 79 6.93 -9.11 11.32
N THR A 80 8.07 -9.46 11.91
CA THR A 80 8.31 -10.82 12.39
C THR A 80 7.11 -11.16 13.27
N PRO A 81 6.35 -12.24 12.97
CA PRO A 81 5.35 -12.71 13.91
C PRO A 81 6.07 -12.91 15.23
N ALA A 82 5.57 -12.26 16.29
CA ALA A 82 6.09 -12.46 17.63
C ALA A 82 6.14 -13.96 17.87
N GLY A 83 7.36 -14.49 17.99
CA GLY A 83 7.59 -15.89 18.27
C GLY A 83 6.84 -16.28 19.54
N ASP A 84 6.29 -17.49 19.50
CA ASP A 84 5.50 -18.11 20.54
C ASP A 84 6.06 -17.85 21.95
N GLY A 85 5.13 -17.57 22.85
CA GLY A 85 5.39 -17.12 24.21
C GLY A 85 6.34 -18.01 24.98
N ALA A 86 7.54 -17.48 25.25
CA ALA A 86 8.23 -17.77 26.48
C ALA A 86 7.51 -17.00 27.60
N LEU A 87 6.81 -17.74 28.47
CA LEU A 87 6.25 -17.25 29.72
C LEU A 87 7.33 -16.52 30.53
N LEU A 88 7.34 -15.20 30.48
CA LEU A 88 8.06 -14.37 31.43
C LEU A 88 7.10 -14.07 32.58
N GLU A 89 7.43 -14.61 33.75
CA GLU A 89 6.74 -14.40 35.01
C GLU A 89 6.50 -12.90 35.29
N PRO A 90 5.37 -12.53 35.95
CA PRO A 90 5.12 -11.13 36.27
C PRO A 90 6.18 -10.65 37.27
N PRO A 91 6.86 -9.51 37.03
CA PRO A 91 7.77 -8.94 38.01
C PRO A 91 6.98 -8.51 39.25
N SER A 92 7.50 -8.96 40.38
CA SER A 92 7.07 -8.71 41.74
C SER A 92 6.85 -7.23 42.08
N ALA A 93 5.74 -6.97 42.80
CA ALA A 93 5.46 -5.85 43.70
C ALA A 93 6.29 -4.56 43.55
N ASN A 94 5.62 -3.51 43.08
CA ASN A 94 6.01 -2.11 43.24
C ASN A 94 6.42 -1.82 44.68
N THR A 95 7.72 -1.69 44.91
CA THR A 95 8.29 -1.18 46.15
C THR A 95 8.95 0.16 45.83
N SER A 96 8.13 1.21 45.70
CA SER A 96 8.61 2.59 45.60
C SER A 96 8.09 3.37 46.81
N PRO A 97 8.97 3.91 47.66
CA PRO A 97 8.60 4.54 48.94
C PRO A 97 8.14 6.00 48.80
N ASN A 98 7.72 6.44 47.60
CA ASN A 98 7.44 7.85 47.33
C ASN A 98 5.96 8.24 47.38
N PHE A 99 5.12 7.42 48.02
CA PHE A 99 3.75 7.79 48.38
C PHE A 99 3.48 7.30 49.82
N ASN A 100 3.75 8.19 50.77
CA ASN A 100 3.26 8.19 52.15
C ASN A 100 2.32 9.39 52.31
#